data_AF-A0A1X2HDD4-F1
#
_entry.id   AF-A0A1X2HDD4-F1
#
_cell.length_a   1.000
_cell.length_b   1.000
_cell.length_c   1.000
_cell.angle_alpha   90.00
_cell.angle_beta   90.00
_cell.angle_gamma   90.00
#
_symmetry.space_group_name_H-M   'P 1'
#
loop_
_entity.id
_entity.type
_entity.pdbx_description
1 polymer ?
#
loop_
_entity_poly.entity_id
_entity_poly.type
_entity_poly.pdbx_seq_one_letter_code
_entity_poly.pdbx_strand_id
1 'polypeptide(L)'
;MTMNKEAGHDLMSTADLTARENNIGLGLFYVAYIVCEVPSNLIMARMNPAYWLARIMITWSIVTACMAAISRAWHFYLLRFLLGVFEAGLWPAYYTTLWYQPKEISVRIGVTYLAGPASGAFGGLISAGVQKIDTHRNLYGWQWLFLISGVISVIFGVLTLFVLPSRPETSKTFLTEDELLLIKRRLAATQGQVNAQRQQMNDWRKVLQELRDYKVWLFSILYFTPVMAATSLGYFLPKIVQEIGTYTSIQVSLLSIPPYVFGGLMVYILTRLSDRCEDRGWFIIGASVTSFVGFTILSFTAQVGVRYFGLMLVAAGTYPTVPLSMAWTANSKDDPVAVASATGIVSSVANFGALICTFALYSGWTSDAPRYVGSNMINGGAMLIAALCALVLKFRLHGLNKRIDAGDYERTHKYFL
;
A
#
# COMPACT_ATOMS: atom_id res chain seq x y z
N MET A 1 4.24 18.51 -4.13
CA MET A 1 5.46 18.49 -4.98
C MET A 1 6.18 19.80 -4.76
N THR A 2 7.44 19.75 -4.36
CA THR A 2 8.28 20.93 -4.07
C THR A 2 9.24 21.27 -5.21
N MET A 3 9.10 20.61 -6.36
CA MET A 3 9.96 20.84 -7.53
C MET A 3 9.92 22.31 -7.95
N ASN A 4 11.09 22.93 -7.99
CA ASN A 4 11.32 24.30 -8.49
C ASN A 4 10.38 25.35 -7.90
N LYS A 5 10.01 25.19 -6.62
CA LYS A 5 9.16 26.14 -5.89
C LYS A 5 9.76 27.55 -5.87
N GLU A 6 11.09 27.65 -5.82
CA GLU A 6 11.81 28.93 -5.86
C GLU A 6 11.67 29.67 -7.21
N ALA A 7 11.41 28.92 -8.30
CA ALA A 7 11.18 29.48 -9.63
C ALA A 7 9.68 29.67 -9.97
N GLY A 8 8.77 29.32 -9.06
CA GLY A 8 7.31 29.36 -9.32
C GLY A 8 6.84 28.33 -10.35
N HIS A 9 7.65 27.31 -10.66
CA HIS A 9 7.35 26.27 -11.65
C HIS A 9 6.72 25.03 -11.01
N ASP A 10 6.00 25.17 -9.90
CA ASP A 10 5.28 24.09 -9.26
C ASP A 10 3.82 24.04 -9.72
N LEU A 11 3.18 22.87 -9.54
CA LEU A 11 1.79 22.64 -9.96
C LEU A 11 0.83 23.69 -9.37
N MET A 12 1.07 24.14 -8.14
CA MET A 12 0.20 25.11 -7.48
C MET A 12 0.30 26.49 -8.13
N SER A 13 1.51 26.97 -8.42
CA SER A 13 1.69 28.29 -9.06
C SER A 13 1.29 28.28 -10.53
N THR A 14 1.53 27.18 -11.25
CA THR A 14 1.26 27.09 -12.69
C THR A 14 -0.22 26.86 -13.03
N ALA A 15 -0.98 26.21 -12.13
CA ALA A 15 -2.42 25.98 -12.31
C ALA A 15 -3.30 26.91 -11.45
N ASP A 16 -2.71 27.92 -10.81
CA ASP A 16 -3.35 28.89 -9.91
C ASP A 16 -4.23 28.21 -8.84
N LEU A 17 -3.68 27.17 -8.19
CA LEU A 17 -4.36 26.41 -7.15
C LEU A 17 -4.06 27.00 -5.78
N THR A 18 -5.11 27.30 -5.02
CA THR A 18 -4.93 27.61 -3.59
C THR A 18 -4.56 26.36 -2.79
N ALA A 19 -3.94 26.52 -1.62
CA ALA A 19 -3.60 25.40 -0.73
C ALA A 19 -4.83 24.56 -0.35
N ARG A 20 -6.00 25.22 -0.18
CA ARG A 20 -7.28 24.55 0.11
C ARG A 20 -7.70 23.65 -1.05
N GLU A 21 -7.59 24.14 -2.28
CA GLU A 21 -7.96 23.42 -3.49
C GLU A 21 -7.03 22.23 -3.74
N ASN A 22 -5.72 22.40 -3.55
CA ASN A 22 -4.79 21.27 -3.63
C ASN A 22 -5.16 20.15 -2.64
N ASN A 23 -5.50 20.50 -1.40
CA ASN A 23 -5.92 19.53 -0.38
C ASN A 23 -7.25 18.86 -0.75
N ILE A 24 -8.24 19.62 -1.25
CA ILE A 24 -9.52 19.04 -1.72
C ILE A 24 -9.27 18.02 -2.85
N GLY A 25 -8.44 18.34 -3.84
CA GLY A 25 -8.13 17.40 -4.93
C GLY A 25 -7.41 16.14 -4.45
N LEU A 26 -6.49 16.28 -3.49
CA LEU A 26 -5.86 15.13 -2.83
C LEU A 26 -6.90 14.26 -2.08
N GLY A 27 -7.85 14.89 -1.39
CA GLY A 27 -8.93 14.18 -0.71
C GLY A 27 -9.89 13.45 -1.65
N LEU A 28 -10.23 14.06 -2.78
CA LEU A 28 -11.11 13.46 -3.79
C LEU A 28 -10.56 12.14 -4.33
N PHE A 29 -9.24 12.04 -4.50
CA PHE A 29 -8.58 10.79 -4.88
C PHE A 29 -8.88 9.67 -3.88
N TYR A 30 -8.65 9.92 -2.59
CA TYR A 30 -8.87 8.91 -1.55
C TYR A 30 -10.34 8.56 -1.37
N VAL A 31 -11.25 9.54 -1.45
CA VAL A 31 -12.69 9.27 -1.37
C VAL A 31 -13.13 8.37 -2.51
N ALA A 32 -12.71 8.66 -3.75
CA ALA A 32 -13.02 7.83 -4.91
C ALA A 32 -12.41 6.42 -4.76
N TYR A 33 -11.16 6.33 -4.31
CA TYR A 33 -10.48 5.06 -4.08
C TYR A 33 -11.23 4.19 -3.07
N ILE A 34 -11.57 4.74 -1.91
CA ILE A 34 -12.28 4.03 -0.82
C ILE A 34 -13.63 3.49 -1.29
N VAL A 35 -14.40 4.29 -2.03
CA VAL A 35 -15.74 3.88 -2.52
C VAL A 35 -15.63 2.80 -3.60
N CYS A 36 -14.64 2.89 -4.48
CA CYS A 36 -14.49 1.99 -5.63
C CYS A 36 -13.69 0.72 -5.32
N GLU A 37 -12.95 0.65 -4.21
CA GLU A 37 -12.06 -0.47 -3.89
C GLU A 37 -12.79 -1.78 -3.61
N VAL A 38 -13.81 -1.78 -2.75
CA VAL A 38 -14.62 -2.99 -2.49
C VAL A 38 -15.33 -3.48 -3.76
N PRO A 39 -16.04 -2.63 -4.55
CA PRO A 39 -16.60 -3.03 -5.83
C PRO A 39 -15.54 -3.57 -6.81
N SER A 40 -14.37 -2.92 -6.92
CA SER A 40 -13.32 -3.33 -7.85
C SER A 40 -12.74 -4.70 -7.51
N ASN A 41 -12.51 -4.99 -6.22
CA ASN A 41 -12.06 -6.31 -5.79
C ASN A 41 -13.09 -7.41 -6.07
N LEU A 42 -14.38 -7.12 -5.91
CA LEU A 42 -15.45 -8.06 -6.26
C LEU A 42 -15.57 -8.29 -7.76
N ILE A 43 -15.37 -7.25 -8.58
CA ILE A 43 -15.31 -7.40 -10.05
C ILE A 43 -14.10 -8.22 -10.46
N MET A 44 -12.93 -8.01 -9.84
CA MET A 44 -11.73 -8.81 -10.07
C MET A 44 -11.93 -10.29 -9.76
N ALA A 45 -12.74 -10.63 -8.74
CA ALA A 45 -13.11 -12.01 -8.45
C ALA A 45 -13.98 -12.64 -9.56
N ARG A 46 -14.80 -11.83 -10.25
CA ARG A 46 -15.70 -12.30 -11.33
C ARG A 46 -15.01 -12.39 -12.67
N MET A 47 -14.24 -11.37 -13.02
CA MET A 47 -13.55 -11.26 -14.29
C MET A 47 -12.21 -11.99 -14.27
N ASN A 48 -11.56 -12.04 -15.43
CA ASN A 48 -10.17 -12.46 -15.53
C ASN A 48 -9.28 -11.44 -14.77
N PRO A 49 -8.60 -11.84 -13.68
CA PRO A 49 -7.82 -10.91 -12.86
C PRO A 49 -6.70 -10.21 -13.64
N ALA A 50 -6.07 -10.89 -14.60
CA ALA A 50 -4.99 -10.31 -15.38
C ALA A 50 -5.48 -9.16 -16.28
N TYR A 51 -6.62 -9.36 -16.96
CA TYR A 51 -7.23 -8.30 -17.77
C TYR A 51 -7.74 -7.14 -16.91
N TRP A 52 -8.23 -7.42 -15.71
CA TRP A 52 -8.67 -6.38 -14.78
C TRP A 52 -7.50 -5.53 -14.27
N LEU A 53 -6.40 -6.17 -13.84
CA LEU A 53 -5.18 -5.50 -13.41
C LEU A 53 -4.55 -4.68 -14.55
N ALA A 54 -4.49 -5.23 -15.76
CA ALA A 54 -4.00 -4.50 -16.92
C ALA A 54 -4.89 -3.29 -17.27
N ARG A 55 -6.23 -3.43 -17.20
CA ARG A 55 -7.16 -2.31 -17.37
C ARG A 55 -6.87 -1.21 -16.35
N ILE A 56 -6.72 -1.56 -15.07
CA ILE A 56 -6.36 -0.62 -14.01
C ILE A 56 -5.06 0.10 -14.37
N MET A 57 -3.99 -0.63 -14.70
CA MET A 57 -2.70 -0.04 -15.06
C MET A 57 -2.80 0.91 -16.26
N ILE A 58 -3.47 0.51 -17.34
CA ILE A 58 -3.60 1.33 -18.55
C ILE A 58 -4.42 2.59 -18.26
N THR A 59 -5.61 2.45 -17.66
CA THR A 59 -6.49 3.59 -17.38
C THR A 59 -5.88 4.58 -16.38
N TRP A 60 -5.25 4.08 -15.31
CA TRP A 60 -4.51 4.90 -14.35
C TRP A 60 -3.35 5.66 -15.00
N SER A 61 -2.58 5.00 -15.87
CA SER A 61 -1.42 5.60 -16.54
C SER A 61 -1.83 6.67 -17.55
N ILE A 62 -2.94 6.47 -18.28
CA ILE A 62 -3.49 7.47 -19.20
C ILE A 62 -3.89 8.73 -18.43
N VAL A 63 -4.64 8.57 -17.33
CA VAL A 63 -5.06 9.73 -16.52
C VAL A 63 -3.86 10.43 -15.89
N THR A 64 -2.83 9.68 -15.47
CA THR A 64 -1.56 10.24 -14.98
C THR A 64 -0.87 11.08 -16.05
N ALA A 65 -0.79 10.60 -17.30
CA ALA A 65 -0.23 11.40 -18.40
C ALA A 65 -1.06 12.67 -18.67
N CYS A 66 -2.40 12.58 -18.57
CA CYS A 66 -3.29 13.73 -18.71
C CYS A 66 -3.09 14.79 -17.62
N MET A 67 -2.48 14.48 -16.47
CA MET A 67 -2.16 15.48 -15.45
C MET A 67 -1.18 16.54 -15.97
N ALA A 68 -0.33 16.22 -16.95
CA ALA A 68 0.57 17.21 -17.56
C ALA A 68 -0.19 18.37 -18.24
N ALA A 69 -1.45 18.15 -18.65
CA ALA A 69 -2.29 19.13 -19.34
C ALA A 69 -3.17 19.97 -18.39
N ILE A 70 -2.93 19.95 -17.08
CA ILE A 70 -3.72 20.74 -16.12
C ILE A 70 -3.45 22.24 -16.31
N SER A 71 -4.51 22.97 -16.65
CA SER A 71 -4.50 24.44 -16.81
C SER A 71 -5.52 25.17 -15.94
N ARG A 72 -6.43 24.44 -15.26
CA ARG A 72 -7.51 25.01 -14.44
C ARG A 72 -7.74 24.12 -13.22
N ALA A 73 -8.22 24.71 -12.13
CA ALA A 73 -8.51 23.98 -10.90
C ALA A 73 -9.46 22.78 -11.09
N TRP A 74 -10.48 22.92 -11.95
CA TRP A 74 -11.42 21.82 -12.20
C TRP A 74 -10.78 20.60 -12.88
N HIS A 75 -9.79 20.81 -13.76
CA HIS A 75 -9.03 19.70 -14.38
C HIS A 75 -8.33 18.87 -13.32
N PHE A 76 -7.75 19.53 -12.31
CA PHE A 76 -7.08 18.86 -11.20
C PHE A 76 -8.05 18.00 -10.38
N TYR A 77 -9.24 18.51 -10.04
CA TYR A 77 -10.24 17.74 -9.31
C TYR A 77 -10.73 16.52 -10.07
N LEU A 78 -11.09 16.69 -11.35
CA LEU A 78 -11.59 15.60 -12.16
C LEU A 78 -10.54 14.50 -12.32
N LEU A 79 -9.30 14.86 -12.68
CA LEU A 79 -8.24 13.89 -12.88
C LEU A 79 -7.88 13.16 -11.59
N ARG A 80 -7.89 13.84 -10.43
CA ARG A 80 -7.68 13.21 -9.12
C ARG A 80 -8.80 12.23 -8.76
N PHE A 81 -10.05 12.60 -9.01
CA PHE A 81 -11.18 11.70 -8.80
C PHE A 81 -11.07 10.46 -9.70
N LEU A 82 -10.81 10.65 -11.00
CA LEU A 82 -10.64 9.55 -11.95
C LEU A 82 -9.47 8.64 -11.60
N LEU A 83 -8.34 9.19 -11.13
CA LEU A 83 -7.22 8.38 -10.63
C LEU A 83 -7.67 7.46 -9.49
N GLY A 84 -8.42 7.98 -8.52
CA GLY A 84 -8.93 7.16 -7.42
C GLY A 84 -9.88 6.05 -7.90
N VAL A 85 -10.78 6.35 -8.84
CA VAL A 85 -11.70 5.36 -9.43
C VAL A 85 -10.94 4.27 -10.19
N PHE A 86 -9.93 4.64 -10.99
CA PHE A 86 -9.23 3.69 -11.84
C PHE A 86 -8.18 2.87 -11.10
N GLU A 87 -7.53 3.41 -10.07
CA GLU A 87 -6.52 2.73 -9.26
C GLU A 87 -7.13 1.73 -8.26
N ALA A 88 -8.39 1.94 -7.88
CA ALA A 88 -9.09 1.07 -6.94
C ALA A 88 -9.05 -0.41 -7.38
N GLY A 89 -8.60 -1.29 -6.48
CA GLY A 89 -8.48 -2.73 -6.73
C GLY A 89 -7.14 -3.18 -7.34
N LEU A 90 -6.14 -2.29 -7.45
CA LEU A 90 -4.77 -2.66 -7.83
C LEU A 90 -4.12 -3.59 -6.78
N TRP A 91 -4.58 -3.53 -5.53
CA TRP A 91 -3.97 -4.27 -4.43
C TRP A 91 -4.01 -5.79 -4.69
N PRO A 92 -2.85 -6.46 -4.80
CA PRO A 92 -2.74 -7.82 -5.34
C PRO A 92 -3.14 -8.93 -4.36
N ALA A 93 -3.76 -8.58 -3.22
CA ALA A 93 -4.02 -9.52 -2.13
C ALA A 93 -4.86 -10.70 -2.63
N TYR A 94 -5.98 -10.42 -3.31
CA TYR A 94 -6.83 -11.48 -3.88
C TYR A 94 -6.11 -12.26 -4.99
N TYR A 95 -5.45 -11.58 -5.92
CA TYR A 95 -4.77 -12.25 -7.04
C TYR A 95 -3.71 -13.25 -6.53
N THR A 96 -2.94 -12.86 -5.51
CA THR A 96 -1.92 -13.72 -4.90
C THR A 96 -2.52 -14.98 -4.27
N THR A 97 -3.72 -14.89 -3.67
CA THR A 97 -4.40 -16.05 -3.08
C THR A 97 -4.83 -17.12 -4.11
N LEU A 98 -4.93 -16.76 -5.40
CA LEU A 98 -5.29 -17.71 -6.46
C LEU A 98 -4.14 -18.63 -6.86
N TRP A 99 -2.90 -18.19 -6.64
CA TRP A 99 -1.68 -18.86 -7.12
C TRP A 99 -0.86 -19.51 -6.01
N TYR A 100 -0.98 -19.03 -4.77
CA TYR A 100 -0.09 -19.41 -3.67
C TYR A 100 -0.83 -19.94 -2.45
N GLN A 101 -0.16 -20.82 -1.70
CA GLN A 101 -0.67 -21.35 -0.45
C GLN A 101 -0.63 -20.28 0.66
N PRO A 102 -1.53 -20.34 1.66
CA PRO A 102 -1.53 -19.46 2.84
C PRO A 102 -0.17 -19.32 3.56
N LYS A 103 0.66 -20.37 3.51
CA LYS A 103 2.01 -20.38 4.12
C LYS A 103 3.04 -19.52 3.36
N GLU A 104 2.80 -19.24 2.08
CA GLU A 104 3.73 -18.54 1.20
C GLU A 104 3.27 -17.11 0.88
N ILE A 105 2.07 -16.73 1.33
CA ILE A 105 1.38 -15.54 0.85
C ILE A 105 2.06 -14.23 1.27
N SER A 106 2.72 -14.18 2.43
CA SER A 106 3.28 -12.93 2.96
C SER A 106 4.49 -12.50 2.15
N VAL A 107 5.36 -13.43 1.76
CA VAL A 107 6.49 -13.16 0.88
C VAL A 107 6.00 -12.65 -0.48
N ARG A 108 4.94 -13.25 -1.03
CA ARG A 108 4.42 -12.87 -2.35
C ARG A 108 3.81 -11.48 -2.33
N ILE A 109 2.96 -11.19 -1.35
CA ILE A 109 2.42 -9.84 -1.13
C ILE A 109 3.55 -8.85 -0.84
N GLY A 110 4.54 -9.25 -0.03
CA GLY A 110 5.72 -8.42 0.29
C GLY A 110 6.55 -8.07 -0.93
N VAL A 111 6.80 -9.01 -1.84
CA VAL A 111 7.52 -8.77 -3.09
C VAL A 111 6.75 -7.81 -4.00
N THR A 112 5.42 -7.91 -4.07
CA THR A 112 4.65 -6.91 -4.83
C THR A 112 4.67 -5.54 -4.15
N TYR A 113 4.59 -5.51 -2.81
CA TYR A 113 4.67 -4.27 -2.04
C TYR A 113 6.05 -3.59 -2.14
N LEU A 114 7.12 -4.36 -2.38
CA LEU A 114 8.48 -3.84 -2.60
C LEU A 114 8.54 -2.83 -3.76
N ALA A 115 7.63 -2.94 -4.74
CA ALA A 115 7.51 -1.98 -5.83
C ALA A 115 7.22 -0.56 -5.33
N GLY A 116 6.55 -0.40 -4.18
CA GLY A 116 6.25 0.90 -3.57
C GLY A 116 7.52 1.64 -3.12
N PRO A 117 8.30 1.11 -2.16
CA PRO A 117 9.58 1.71 -1.77
C PRO A 117 10.56 1.83 -2.95
N ALA A 118 10.62 0.84 -3.84
CA ALA A 118 11.45 0.93 -5.04
C ALA A 118 11.04 2.13 -5.92
N SER A 119 9.73 2.33 -6.14
CA SER A 119 9.21 3.49 -6.86
C SER A 119 9.57 4.81 -6.17
N GLY A 120 9.57 4.87 -4.83
CA GLY A 120 10.06 6.04 -4.09
C GLY A 120 11.53 6.36 -4.37
N ALA A 121 12.40 5.34 -4.39
CA ALA A 121 13.82 5.48 -4.71
C ALA A 121 14.05 5.95 -6.16
N PHE A 122 13.41 5.30 -7.13
CA PHE A 122 13.52 5.69 -8.55
C PHE A 122 12.84 7.03 -8.85
N GLY A 123 11.73 7.34 -8.16
CA GLY A 123 11.01 8.60 -8.29
C GLY A 123 11.86 9.80 -7.88
N GLY A 124 12.69 9.66 -6.84
CA GLY A 124 13.68 10.66 -6.47
C GLY A 124 14.71 10.94 -7.57
N LEU A 125 15.19 9.89 -8.26
CA LEU A 125 16.15 10.01 -9.36
C LEU A 125 15.52 10.65 -10.61
N ILE A 126 14.31 10.21 -11.00
CA ILE A 126 13.58 10.78 -12.13
C ILE A 126 13.26 12.25 -11.84
N SER A 127 12.79 12.58 -10.64
CA SER A 127 12.54 13.95 -10.22
C SER A 127 13.79 14.83 -10.31
N ALA A 128 14.94 14.34 -9.83
CA ALA A 128 16.21 15.07 -9.93
C ALA A 128 16.67 15.27 -11.39
N GLY A 129 16.41 14.31 -12.27
CA GLY A 129 16.71 14.42 -13.70
C GLY A 129 15.82 15.44 -14.41
N VAL A 130 14.51 15.37 -14.16
CA VAL A 130 13.52 16.24 -14.82
C VAL A 130 13.63 17.69 -14.34
N GLN A 131 14.05 17.92 -13.09
CA GLN A 131 14.39 19.27 -12.61
C GLN A 131 15.46 19.97 -13.46
N LYS A 132 16.37 19.22 -14.12
CA LYS A 132 17.40 19.80 -15.00
C LYS A 132 16.91 20.14 -16.40
N ILE A 133 15.75 19.61 -16.80
CA ILE A 133 15.13 19.78 -18.14
C ILE A 133 13.99 20.81 -18.07
N ASP A 134 13.90 21.55 -16.96
CA ASP A 134 12.83 22.51 -16.73
C ASP A 134 12.77 23.59 -17.83
N THR A 135 11.57 23.95 -18.26
CA THR A 135 11.28 24.91 -19.35
C THR A 135 11.67 24.43 -20.77
N HIS A 136 12.22 23.23 -20.92
CA HIS A 136 12.52 22.70 -22.25
C HIS A 136 11.22 22.38 -23.02
N ARG A 137 11.07 22.96 -24.22
CA ARG A 137 9.87 22.89 -25.09
C ARG A 137 8.57 23.43 -24.46
N ASN A 138 8.64 24.51 -23.67
CA ASN A 138 7.48 25.15 -23.02
C ASN A 138 6.72 24.26 -22.02
N LEU A 139 7.37 23.22 -21.50
CA LEU A 139 6.81 22.36 -20.46
C LEU A 139 7.64 22.51 -19.18
N TYR A 140 6.95 22.63 -18.05
CA TYR A 140 7.56 22.67 -16.74
C TYR A 140 8.03 21.26 -16.33
N GLY A 141 9.02 21.19 -15.43
CA GLY A 141 9.56 19.92 -14.96
C GLY A 141 8.48 18.99 -14.37
N TRP A 142 7.47 19.51 -13.68
CA TRP A 142 6.39 18.66 -13.15
C TRP A 142 5.53 18.04 -14.27
N GLN A 143 5.32 18.73 -15.39
CA GLN A 143 4.57 18.22 -16.54
C GLN A 143 5.33 17.10 -17.23
N TRP A 144 6.64 17.27 -17.43
CA TRP A 144 7.51 16.22 -17.94
C TRP A 144 7.50 14.98 -17.05
N LEU A 145 7.48 15.16 -15.73
CA LEU A 145 7.45 14.05 -14.77
C LEU A 145 6.19 13.20 -14.96
N PHE A 146 5.01 13.82 -15.03
CA PHE A 146 3.75 13.09 -15.24
C PHE A 146 3.63 12.48 -16.64
N LEU A 147 4.14 13.17 -17.67
CA LEU A 147 4.11 12.66 -19.04
C LEU A 147 5.00 11.42 -19.18
N ILE A 148 6.25 11.48 -18.71
CA ILE A 148 7.20 10.38 -18.80
C ILE A 148 6.72 9.19 -17.98
N SER A 149 6.28 9.41 -16.73
CA SER A 149 5.79 8.33 -15.88
C SER A 149 4.54 7.68 -16.46
N GLY A 150 3.57 8.48 -16.90
CA GLY A 150 2.34 7.98 -17.53
C GLY A 150 2.60 7.17 -18.78
N VAL A 151 3.44 7.65 -19.71
CA VAL A 151 3.73 6.92 -20.96
C VAL A 151 4.44 5.59 -20.69
N ILE A 152 5.46 5.58 -19.84
CA ILE A 152 6.18 4.36 -19.48
C ILE A 152 5.23 3.36 -18.83
N SER A 153 4.37 3.82 -17.91
CA SER A 153 3.40 2.96 -17.23
C SER A 153 2.31 2.42 -18.16
N VAL A 154 1.87 3.16 -19.19
CA VAL A 154 0.97 2.63 -20.24
C VAL A 154 1.62 1.47 -20.98
N ILE A 155 2.90 1.62 -21.38
CA ILE A 155 3.63 0.55 -22.09
C ILE A 155 3.68 -0.71 -21.21
N PHE A 156 4.02 -0.57 -19.93
CA PHE A 156 4.02 -1.70 -19.00
C PHE A 156 2.62 -2.29 -18.80
N GLY A 157 1.57 -1.47 -18.71
CA GLY A 157 0.19 -1.95 -18.60
C GLY A 157 -0.26 -2.76 -19.82
N VAL A 158 0.14 -2.37 -21.04
CA VAL A 158 -0.11 -3.14 -22.26
C VAL A 158 0.69 -4.44 -22.25
N LEU A 159 1.96 -4.41 -21.82
CA LEU A 159 2.77 -5.63 -21.68
C LEU A 159 2.18 -6.61 -20.67
N THR A 160 1.54 -6.11 -19.60
CA THR A 160 0.84 -6.95 -18.61
C THR A 160 -0.27 -7.80 -19.24
N LEU A 161 -0.93 -7.34 -20.31
CA LEU A 161 -1.94 -8.14 -21.03
C LEU A 161 -1.37 -9.42 -21.67
N PHE A 162 -0.09 -9.40 -22.03
CA PHE A 162 0.57 -10.52 -22.69
C PHE A 162 1.36 -11.39 -21.72
N VAL A 163 1.93 -10.80 -20.67
CA VAL A 163 2.86 -11.48 -19.76
C VAL A 163 2.17 -12.04 -18.52
N LEU A 164 1.11 -11.39 -18.02
CA LEU A 164 0.52 -11.76 -16.74
C LEU A 164 -0.47 -12.93 -16.90
N PRO A 165 -0.20 -14.10 -16.28
CA PRO A 165 -1.13 -15.21 -16.34
C PRO A 165 -2.40 -14.89 -15.53
N SER A 166 -3.53 -15.43 -15.95
CA SER A 166 -4.84 -15.03 -15.42
C SER A 166 -5.26 -15.82 -14.17
N ARG A 167 -5.59 -17.08 -14.38
CA ARG A 167 -5.83 -18.09 -13.35
C ARG A 167 -5.04 -19.34 -13.71
N PRO A 168 -4.66 -20.18 -12.75
CA PRO A 168 -4.01 -21.45 -13.06
C PRO A 168 -4.82 -22.26 -14.09
N GLU A 169 -6.15 -22.32 -13.91
CA GLU A 169 -7.07 -23.09 -14.77
C GLU A 169 -7.15 -22.60 -16.22
N THR A 170 -6.89 -21.33 -16.49
CA THR A 170 -7.02 -20.71 -17.82
C THR A 170 -5.68 -20.36 -18.47
N SER A 171 -4.57 -20.51 -17.75
CA SER A 171 -3.23 -20.11 -18.21
C SER A 171 -2.51 -21.23 -18.95
N LYS A 172 -3.10 -21.71 -20.05
CA LYS A 172 -2.53 -22.78 -20.89
C LYS A 172 -1.17 -22.43 -21.51
N THR A 173 -0.89 -21.14 -21.70
CA THR A 173 0.37 -20.66 -22.29
C THR A 173 1.52 -20.62 -21.30
N PHE A 174 1.24 -20.58 -19.99
CA PHE A 174 2.24 -20.43 -18.93
C PHE A 174 2.52 -21.74 -18.17
N LEU A 175 1.55 -22.65 -18.11
CA LEU A 175 1.67 -23.91 -17.37
C LEU A 175 1.48 -25.10 -18.31
N THR A 176 2.32 -26.12 -18.13
CA THR A 176 2.06 -27.47 -18.66
C THR A 176 0.91 -28.14 -17.88
N GLU A 177 0.29 -29.16 -18.47
CA GLU A 177 -0.83 -29.87 -17.82
C GLU A 177 -0.42 -30.53 -16.50
N ASP A 178 0.82 -31.03 -16.40
CA ASP A 178 1.37 -31.63 -15.19
C ASP A 178 1.59 -30.58 -14.09
N GLU A 179 2.11 -29.41 -14.42
CA GLU A 179 2.27 -28.29 -13.48
C GLU A 179 0.91 -27.77 -13.01
N LEU A 180 -0.09 -27.72 -13.89
CA LEU A 180 -1.45 -27.34 -13.54
C LEU A 180 -2.07 -28.32 -12.53
N LEU A 181 -1.89 -29.63 -12.76
CA LEU A 181 -2.35 -30.67 -11.83
C LEU A 181 -1.64 -30.56 -10.47
N LEU A 182 -0.34 -30.29 -10.46
CA LEU A 182 0.42 -30.05 -9.24
C LEU A 182 -0.11 -28.85 -8.46
N ILE A 183 -0.35 -27.71 -9.12
CA ILE A 183 -0.89 -26.50 -8.50
C ILE A 183 -2.29 -26.76 -7.93
N LYS A 184 -3.16 -27.42 -8.69
CA LYS A 184 -4.51 -27.78 -8.23
C LYS A 184 -4.46 -28.67 -6.99
N ARG A 185 -3.59 -29.68 -6.98
CA ARG A 185 -3.40 -30.56 -5.81
C ARG A 185 -2.88 -29.78 -4.60
N ARG A 186 -1.89 -28.91 -4.79
CA ARG A 186 -1.32 -28.07 -3.72
C ARG A 186 -2.34 -27.12 -3.11
N LEU A 187 -3.17 -26.47 -3.93
CA LEU A 187 -4.21 -25.56 -3.45
C LEU A 187 -5.37 -26.32 -2.79
N ALA A 188 -5.82 -27.43 -3.39
CA ALA A 188 -6.91 -28.26 -2.85
C ALA A 188 -6.56 -28.90 -1.49
N ALA A 189 -5.29 -29.30 -1.30
CA ALA A 189 -4.81 -29.84 -0.04
C ALA A 189 -4.85 -28.84 1.12
N THR A 190 -4.88 -27.53 0.82
CA THR A 190 -4.87 -26.47 1.86
C THR A 190 -6.21 -25.77 2.01
N GLN A 191 -7.02 -25.68 0.95
CA GLN A 191 -8.33 -25.00 1.01
C GLN A 191 -9.49 -25.94 1.41
N GLY A 192 -9.27 -27.25 1.54
CA GLY A 192 -10.38 -28.20 1.63
C GLY A 192 -11.19 -28.20 0.32
N GLN A 193 -12.17 -29.10 0.18
CA GLN A 193 -13.00 -29.18 -1.04
C GLN A 193 -13.95 -27.97 -1.19
N VAL A 194 -13.43 -26.75 -1.37
CA VAL A 194 -14.22 -25.53 -1.69
C VAL A 194 -14.55 -25.49 -3.19
N ASN A 195 -14.73 -26.66 -3.81
CA ASN A 195 -15.11 -26.79 -5.22
C ASN A 195 -16.63 -26.77 -5.44
N ALA A 196 -17.46 -26.80 -4.40
CA ALA A 196 -18.91 -26.96 -4.55
C ALA A 196 -19.76 -25.67 -4.43
N GLN A 197 -19.22 -24.53 -3.97
CA GLN A 197 -20.00 -23.30 -3.74
C GLN A 197 -19.46 -22.05 -4.45
N ARG A 198 -18.72 -22.22 -5.55
CA ARG A 198 -18.27 -21.10 -6.41
C ARG A 198 -19.40 -20.39 -7.18
N GLN A 199 -20.66 -20.85 -7.08
CA GLN A 199 -21.79 -20.37 -7.89
C GLN A 199 -22.64 -19.22 -7.30
N GLN A 200 -22.41 -18.77 -6.06
CA GLN A 200 -23.14 -17.63 -5.48
C GLN A 200 -22.20 -16.42 -5.23
N MET A 201 -21.68 -15.84 -6.31
CA MET A 201 -20.75 -14.69 -6.28
C MET A 201 -21.45 -13.31 -6.25
N ASN A 202 -22.76 -13.28 -6.00
CA ASN A 202 -23.59 -12.06 -5.96
C ASN A 202 -24.09 -11.67 -4.57
N ASP A 203 -23.67 -12.35 -3.51
CA ASP A 203 -24.14 -12.01 -2.17
C ASP A 203 -23.40 -10.78 -1.62
N TRP A 204 -23.91 -9.58 -1.93
CA TRP A 204 -23.68 -8.38 -1.13
C TRP A 204 -23.99 -8.65 0.37
N ARG A 205 -24.84 -9.66 0.63
CA ARG A 205 -25.07 -10.25 1.94
C ARG A 205 -23.80 -10.79 2.61
N LYS A 206 -22.89 -11.44 1.89
CA LYS A 206 -21.60 -11.90 2.43
C LYS A 206 -20.70 -10.71 2.80
N VAL A 207 -20.68 -9.66 1.98
CA VAL A 207 -19.95 -8.42 2.32
C VAL A 207 -20.51 -7.80 3.61
N LEU A 208 -21.85 -7.75 3.72
CA LEU A 208 -22.54 -7.27 4.93
C LEU A 208 -22.31 -8.17 6.16
N GLN A 209 -22.12 -9.49 5.97
CA GLN A 209 -21.73 -10.40 7.04
C GLN A 209 -20.30 -10.14 7.51
N GLU A 210 -19.36 -9.88 6.59
CA GLU A 210 -17.99 -9.53 6.95
C GLU A 210 -17.90 -8.23 7.75
N LEU A 211 -18.75 -7.24 7.45
CA LEU A 211 -18.84 -6.01 8.27
C LEU A 211 -19.29 -6.28 9.72
N ARG A 212 -19.93 -7.42 9.99
CA ARG A 212 -20.33 -7.82 11.36
C ARG A 212 -19.24 -8.61 12.09
N ASP A 213 -18.20 -9.07 11.39
CA ASP A 213 -17.10 -9.79 12.03
C ASP A 213 -16.15 -8.81 12.73
N TYR A 214 -16.07 -8.92 14.06
CA TYR A 214 -15.18 -8.11 14.88
C TYR A 214 -13.70 -8.27 14.48
N LYS A 215 -13.30 -9.43 13.92
CA LYS A 215 -11.92 -9.67 13.46
C LYS A 215 -11.55 -8.73 12.32
N VAL A 216 -12.48 -8.46 11.40
CA VAL A 216 -12.27 -7.55 10.26
C VAL A 216 -11.96 -6.14 10.76
N TRP A 217 -12.64 -5.68 11.81
CA TRP A 217 -12.37 -4.38 12.41
C TRP A 217 -11.01 -4.31 13.12
N LEU A 218 -10.59 -5.38 13.82
CA LEU A 218 -9.25 -5.46 14.40
C LEU A 218 -8.16 -5.47 13.31
N PHE A 219 -8.36 -6.21 12.22
CA PHE A 219 -7.47 -6.17 11.06
C PHE A 219 -7.47 -4.81 10.36
N SER A 220 -8.62 -4.13 10.32
CA SER A 220 -8.75 -2.79 9.76
C SER A 220 -7.91 -1.79 10.53
N ILE A 221 -7.96 -1.81 11.88
CA ILE A 221 -7.10 -0.96 12.71
C ILE A 221 -5.62 -1.33 12.53
N LEU A 222 -5.32 -2.63 12.49
CA LEU A 222 -3.96 -3.13 12.31
C LEU A 222 -3.33 -2.72 10.97
N TYR A 223 -4.14 -2.61 9.91
CA TYR A 223 -3.70 -2.21 8.57
C TYR A 223 -3.75 -0.69 8.35
N PHE A 224 -4.71 -0.01 8.98
CA PHE A 224 -4.87 1.44 8.92
C PHE A 224 -3.66 2.18 9.46
N THR A 225 -3.13 1.76 10.60
CA THR A 225 -2.04 2.51 11.24
C THR A 225 -0.74 2.45 10.43
N PRO A 226 -0.26 1.29 9.91
CA PRO A 226 0.95 1.23 9.09
C PRO A 226 0.79 1.93 7.75
N VAL A 227 -0.41 1.90 7.15
CA VAL A 227 -0.69 2.64 5.91
C VAL A 227 -0.60 4.15 6.15
N MET A 228 -1.11 4.66 7.27
CA MET A 228 -0.98 6.08 7.62
C MET A 228 0.49 6.50 7.78
N ALA A 229 1.30 5.68 8.48
CA ALA A 229 2.74 5.97 8.65
C ALA A 229 3.51 5.82 7.33
N ALA A 230 3.20 4.81 6.51
CA ALA A 230 3.87 4.57 5.23
C ALA A 230 3.59 5.68 4.22
N THR A 231 2.34 6.15 4.16
CA THR A 231 1.94 7.28 3.31
C THR A 231 2.54 8.60 3.79
N SER A 232 2.64 8.80 5.11
CA SER A 232 3.36 9.93 5.70
C SER A 232 4.82 9.98 5.25
N LEU A 233 5.52 8.85 5.32
CA LEU A 233 6.88 8.76 4.77
C LEU A 233 6.86 9.01 3.27
N GLY A 234 5.99 8.34 2.51
CA GLY A 234 5.89 8.49 1.07
C GLY A 234 5.80 9.94 0.59
N TYR A 235 4.96 10.76 1.23
CA TYR A 235 4.74 12.14 0.81
C TYR A 235 5.72 13.15 1.42
N PHE A 236 6.11 12.94 2.68
CA PHE A 236 6.85 13.94 3.44
C PHE A 236 8.32 13.58 3.68
N LEU A 237 8.82 12.44 3.19
CA LEU A 237 10.23 12.06 3.36
C LEU A 237 11.22 13.15 2.93
N PRO A 238 11.08 13.79 1.74
CA PRO A 238 12.00 14.85 1.34
C PRO A 238 11.96 16.04 2.30
N LYS A 239 10.76 16.37 2.80
CA LYS A 239 10.55 17.44 3.78
C LYS A 239 11.20 17.10 5.13
N ILE A 240 11.03 15.87 5.61
CA ILE A 240 11.68 15.37 6.83
C ILE A 240 13.21 15.43 6.69
N VAL A 241 13.75 15.02 5.54
CA VAL A 241 15.19 15.05 5.26
C VAL A 241 15.74 16.49 5.24
N GLN A 242 15.01 17.43 4.63
CA GLN A 242 15.39 18.85 4.62
C GLN A 242 15.44 19.46 6.04
N GLU A 243 14.65 18.93 6.98
CA GLU A 243 14.59 19.39 8.37
C GLU A 243 15.62 18.71 9.27
N ILE A 244 16.24 17.62 8.80
CA ILE A 244 17.31 16.92 9.52
C ILE A 244 18.62 17.71 9.43
N GLY A 245 18.88 18.40 8.32
CA GLY A 245 20.09 19.22 8.13
C GLY A 245 20.00 20.12 6.90
N THR A 246 21.02 20.95 6.70
CA THR A 246 21.07 21.88 5.58
C THR A 246 21.59 21.18 4.33
N TYR A 247 20.66 20.87 3.42
CA TYR A 247 20.95 20.17 2.16
C TYR A 247 20.36 20.94 0.97
N THR A 248 20.97 20.79 -0.20
CA THR A 248 20.39 21.26 -1.46
C THR A 248 19.24 20.37 -1.92
N SER A 249 18.33 20.86 -2.77
CA SER A 249 17.19 20.09 -3.30
C SER A 249 17.59 18.75 -3.94
N ILE A 250 18.75 18.73 -4.62
CA ILE A 250 19.32 17.52 -5.21
C ILE A 250 19.80 16.56 -4.11
N GLN A 251 20.52 17.07 -3.10
CA GLN A 251 20.99 16.26 -1.98
C GLN A 251 19.82 15.65 -1.19
N VAL A 252 18.74 16.40 -0.95
CA VAL A 252 17.52 15.87 -0.30
C VAL A 252 16.89 14.74 -1.10
N SER A 253 16.82 14.89 -2.43
CA SER A 253 16.28 13.85 -3.31
C SER A 253 17.13 12.58 -3.25
N LEU A 254 18.46 12.71 -3.18
CA LEU A 254 19.39 11.58 -3.05
C LEU A 254 19.34 10.94 -1.65
N LEU A 255 19.27 11.76 -0.60
CA LEU A 255 19.17 11.30 0.81
C LEU A 255 17.81 10.66 1.14
N SER A 256 16.81 10.81 0.27
CA SER A 256 15.54 10.10 0.40
C SER A 256 15.63 8.63 -0.05
N ILE A 257 16.65 8.28 -0.85
CA ILE A 257 16.81 6.93 -1.42
C ILE A 257 17.12 5.87 -0.35
N PRO A 258 18.10 6.05 0.57
CA PRO A 258 18.49 5.00 1.51
C PRO A 258 17.35 4.50 2.42
N PRO A 259 16.47 5.37 2.98
CA PRO A 259 15.31 4.90 3.76
C PRO A 259 14.38 4.00 2.95
N TYR A 260 14.12 4.31 1.67
CA TYR A 260 13.30 3.44 0.81
C TYR A 260 13.96 2.09 0.54
N VAL A 261 15.26 2.08 0.21
CA VAL A 261 16.00 0.85 -0.08
C VAL A 261 16.07 -0.05 1.15
N PHE A 262 16.40 0.53 2.30
CA PHE A 262 16.47 -0.21 3.56
C PHE A 262 15.10 -0.73 4.00
N GLY A 263 14.07 0.12 3.89
CA GLY A 263 12.69 -0.27 4.12
C GLY A 263 12.24 -1.44 3.24
N GLY A 264 12.55 -1.38 1.94
CA GLY A 264 12.27 -2.46 1.00
C GLY A 264 13.01 -3.77 1.34
N LEU A 265 14.29 -3.68 1.72
CA LEU A 265 15.04 -4.86 2.17
C LEU A 265 14.39 -5.51 3.40
N MET A 266 13.95 -4.70 4.37
CA MET A 266 13.25 -5.18 5.56
C MET A 266 11.90 -5.81 5.24
N VAL A 267 11.19 -5.32 4.21
CA VAL A 267 9.94 -5.95 3.73
C VAL A 267 10.22 -7.38 3.33
N TYR A 268 11.24 -7.60 2.50
CA TYR A 268 11.58 -8.94 2.03
C TYR A 268 12.04 -9.86 3.18
N ILE A 269 12.93 -9.37 4.06
CA ILE A 269 13.47 -10.16 5.17
C ILE A 269 12.36 -10.57 6.14
N LEU A 270 11.56 -9.61 6.63
CA LEU A 270 10.55 -9.89 7.65
C LEU A 270 9.38 -10.72 7.11
N THR A 271 8.95 -10.50 5.86
CA THR A 271 7.92 -11.36 5.25
C THR A 271 8.42 -12.79 5.06
N ARG A 272 9.70 -12.97 4.69
CA ARG A 272 10.32 -14.30 4.54
C ARG A 272 10.49 -15.04 5.85
N LEU A 273 10.92 -14.34 6.90
CA LEU A 273 11.05 -14.90 8.24
C LEU A 273 9.68 -15.24 8.84
N SER A 274 8.69 -14.36 8.65
CA SER A 274 7.34 -14.58 9.14
C SER A 274 6.67 -15.80 8.49
N ASP A 275 6.80 -15.98 7.18
CA ASP A 275 6.30 -17.18 6.50
C ASP A 275 7.08 -18.45 6.92
N ARG A 276 8.38 -18.35 7.24
CA ARG A 276 9.17 -19.51 7.73
C ARG A 276 8.80 -19.91 9.15
N CYS A 277 8.48 -18.95 10.01
CA CYS A 277 8.07 -19.18 11.40
C CYS A 277 6.58 -19.49 11.54
N GLU A 278 5.79 -19.31 10.49
CA GLU A 278 4.31 -19.40 10.49
C GLU A 278 3.64 -18.51 11.56
N ASP A 279 4.34 -17.44 11.96
CA ASP A 279 3.95 -16.47 12.97
C ASP A 279 4.09 -15.08 12.36
N ARG A 280 2.98 -14.36 12.24
CA ARG A 280 2.87 -13.00 11.71
C ARG A 280 2.75 -11.99 12.84
N GLY A 281 2.05 -12.35 13.92
CA GLY A 281 1.83 -11.48 15.07
C GLY A 281 3.13 -10.95 15.68
N TRP A 282 4.12 -11.81 15.94
CA TRP A 282 5.37 -11.35 16.59
C TRP A 282 6.21 -10.44 15.69
N PHE A 283 6.25 -10.71 14.39
CA PHE A 283 7.00 -9.88 13.44
C PHE A 283 6.34 -8.50 13.28
N ILE A 284 5.01 -8.45 13.25
CA ILE A 284 4.26 -7.19 13.22
C ILE A 284 4.52 -6.38 14.49
N ILE A 285 4.48 -7.00 15.67
CA ILE A 285 4.77 -6.33 16.95
C ILE A 285 6.19 -5.77 16.95
N GLY A 286 7.19 -6.59 16.59
CA GLY A 286 8.60 -6.17 16.54
C GLY A 286 8.84 -5.02 15.56
N ALA A 287 8.29 -5.11 14.34
CA ALA A 287 8.39 -4.07 13.33
C ALA A 287 7.72 -2.76 13.78
N SER A 288 6.52 -2.86 14.37
CA SER A 288 5.77 -1.70 14.88
C SER A 288 6.50 -0.99 16.02
N VAL A 289 7.05 -1.73 16.99
CA VAL A 289 7.86 -1.19 18.09
C VAL A 289 9.14 -0.53 17.55
N THR A 290 9.80 -1.17 16.58
CA THR A 290 10.99 -0.61 15.92
C THR A 290 10.68 0.72 15.25
N SER A 291 9.53 0.80 14.57
CA SER A 291 9.06 2.05 13.95
C SER A 291 8.76 3.14 14.99
N PHE A 292 8.14 2.80 16.12
CA PHE A 292 7.88 3.74 17.20
C PHE A 292 9.18 4.32 17.79
N VAL A 293 10.17 3.46 18.04
CA VAL A 293 11.50 3.87 18.47
C VAL A 293 12.14 4.80 17.44
N GLY A 294 12.04 4.48 16.15
CA GLY A 294 12.50 5.33 15.06
C GLY A 294 11.86 6.73 15.07
N PHE A 295 10.53 6.81 15.21
CA PHE A 295 9.81 8.09 15.27
C PHE A 295 10.21 8.90 16.51
N THR A 296 10.46 8.22 17.64
CA THR A 296 10.92 8.84 18.89
C THR A 296 12.30 9.45 18.71
N ILE A 297 13.25 8.69 18.14
CA ILE A 297 14.61 9.15 17.85
C ILE A 297 14.57 10.35 16.90
N LEU A 298 13.78 10.27 15.82
CA LEU A 298 13.63 11.33 14.82
C LEU A 298 13.14 12.66 15.43
N SER A 299 12.27 12.57 16.45
CA SER A 299 11.60 13.72 17.05
C SER A 299 12.39 14.39 18.17
N PHE A 300 13.04 13.60 19.03
CA PHE A 300 13.65 14.12 20.26
C PHE A 300 15.17 14.28 20.20
N THR A 301 15.83 13.74 19.17
CA THR A 301 17.29 13.85 19.03
C THR A 301 17.68 15.09 18.24
N ALA A 302 18.77 15.76 18.63
CA ALA A 302 19.30 16.92 17.91
C ALA A 302 20.34 16.56 16.83
N GLN A 303 21.12 15.49 17.05
CA GLN A 303 22.23 15.12 16.17
C GLN A 303 21.73 14.58 14.82
N VAL A 304 22.22 15.17 13.72
CA VAL A 304 21.82 14.88 12.33
C VAL A 304 21.90 13.37 12.00
N GLY A 305 23.03 12.73 12.30
CA GLY A 305 23.23 11.31 12.01
C GLY A 305 22.28 10.39 12.76
N VAL A 306 21.97 10.72 14.03
CA VAL A 306 21.06 9.91 14.86
C VAL A 306 19.61 10.09 14.42
N ARG A 307 19.20 11.31 14.02
CA ARG A 307 17.87 11.55 13.44
C ARG A 307 17.69 10.80 12.12
N TYR A 308 18.71 10.80 11.26
CA TYR A 308 18.70 10.05 10.00
C TYR A 308 18.66 8.53 10.24
N PHE A 309 19.38 8.02 11.25
CA PHE A 309 19.25 6.64 11.68
C PHE A 309 17.82 6.32 12.17
N GLY A 310 17.21 7.21 12.95
CA GLY A 310 15.80 7.10 13.34
C GLY A 310 14.87 6.98 12.13
N LEU A 311 15.12 7.76 11.07
CA LEU A 311 14.36 7.69 9.81
C LEU A 311 14.49 6.32 9.11
N MET A 312 15.69 5.74 9.11
CA MET A 312 15.92 4.38 8.59
C MET A 312 15.15 3.32 9.40
N LEU A 313 15.11 3.45 10.74
CA LEU A 313 14.33 2.57 11.60
C LEU A 313 12.82 2.69 11.38
N VAL A 314 12.32 3.92 11.17
CA VAL A 314 10.93 4.16 10.82
C VAL A 314 10.56 3.41 9.53
N ALA A 315 11.38 3.55 8.47
CA ALA A 315 11.18 2.82 7.23
C ALA A 315 11.23 1.30 7.41
N ALA A 316 12.20 0.81 8.18
CA ALA A 316 12.38 -0.61 8.48
C ALA A 316 11.20 -1.25 9.24
N GLY A 317 10.52 -0.49 10.10
CA GLY A 317 9.38 -1.00 10.86
C GLY A 317 8.05 -0.79 10.14
N THR A 318 7.85 0.38 9.53
CA THR A 318 6.57 0.75 8.91
C THR A 318 6.28 -0.06 7.64
N TYR A 319 7.24 -0.12 6.69
CA TYR A 319 6.97 -0.75 5.39
C TYR A 319 6.65 -2.24 5.47
N PRO A 320 7.35 -3.07 6.27
CA PRO A 320 7.06 -4.51 6.34
C PRO A 320 5.74 -4.84 7.03
N THR A 321 5.28 -3.95 7.90
CA THR A 321 4.03 -4.16 8.65
C THR A 321 2.82 -4.14 7.73
N VAL A 322 2.85 -3.35 6.64
CA VAL A 322 1.76 -3.28 5.65
C VAL A 322 1.49 -4.64 4.96
N PRO A 323 2.44 -5.29 4.26
CA PRO A 323 2.19 -6.58 3.62
C PRO A 323 1.94 -7.70 4.64
N LEU A 324 2.58 -7.67 5.83
CA LEU A 324 2.34 -8.68 6.87
C LEU A 324 0.90 -8.66 7.40
N SER A 325 0.37 -7.47 7.66
CA SER A 325 -1.01 -7.32 8.16
C SER A 325 -2.06 -7.65 7.09
N MET A 326 -1.79 -7.31 5.82
CA MET A 326 -2.66 -7.74 4.71
C MET A 326 -2.62 -9.26 4.50
N ALA A 327 -1.44 -9.87 4.55
CA ALA A 327 -1.28 -11.32 4.48
C ALA A 327 -2.01 -12.04 5.62
N TRP A 328 -1.96 -11.49 6.83
CA TRP A 328 -2.68 -12.04 7.97
C TRP A 328 -4.19 -11.93 7.82
N THR A 329 -4.67 -10.80 7.27
CA THR A 329 -6.09 -10.60 6.92
C THR A 329 -6.55 -11.65 5.91
N ALA A 330 -5.79 -11.83 4.82
CA ALA A 330 -6.12 -12.80 3.77
C ALA A 330 -6.18 -14.24 4.31
N ASN A 331 -5.27 -14.61 5.22
CA ASN A 331 -5.24 -15.94 5.82
C ASN A 331 -6.25 -16.17 6.95
N SER A 332 -6.96 -15.13 7.38
CA SER A 332 -7.98 -15.26 8.43
C SER A 332 -9.28 -15.89 7.91
N LYS A 333 -9.49 -15.91 6.59
CA LYS A 333 -10.70 -16.40 5.92
C LYS A 333 -10.38 -17.51 4.93
N ASP A 334 -11.34 -18.40 4.72
CA ASP A 334 -11.18 -19.58 3.87
C ASP A 334 -11.99 -19.50 2.56
N ASP A 335 -13.17 -18.85 2.61
CA ASP A 335 -13.98 -18.59 1.41
C ASP A 335 -13.32 -17.47 0.58
N PRO A 336 -13.01 -17.71 -0.72
CA PRO A 336 -12.42 -16.68 -1.58
C PRO A 336 -13.21 -15.37 -1.64
N VAL A 337 -14.54 -15.43 -1.52
CA VAL A 337 -15.38 -14.22 -1.48
C VAL A 337 -15.18 -13.47 -0.17
N ALA A 338 -15.17 -14.18 0.96
CA ALA A 338 -14.90 -13.59 2.28
C ALA A 338 -13.50 -12.97 2.35
N VAL A 339 -12.49 -13.62 1.76
CA VAL A 339 -11.12 -13.09 1.65
C VAL A 339 -11.13 -11.78 0.83
N ALA A 340 -11.75 -11.78 -0.35
CA ALA A 340 -11.82 -10.60 -1.21
C ALA A 340 -12.56 -9.43 -0.54
N SER A 341 -13.68 -9.70 0.15
CA SER A 341 -14.43 -8.67 0.86
C SER A 341 -13.70 -8.18 2.11
N ALA A 342 -13.11 -9.07 2.92
CA ALA A 342 -12.38 -8.67 4.12
C ALA A 342 -11.14 -7.85 3.77
N THR A 343 -10.33 -8.29 2.79
CA THR A 343 -9.17 -7.52 2.32
C THR A 343 -9.57 -6.19 1.68
N GLY A 344 -10.67 -6.15 0.92
CA GLY A 344 -11.24 -4.91 0.41
C GLY A 344 -11.65 -3.94 1.51
N ILE A 345 -12.44 -4.40 2.49
CA ILE A 345 -12.89 -3.57 3.63
C ILE A 345 -11.69 -3.04 4.42
N VAL A 346 -10.75 -3.92 4.78
CA VAL A 346 -9.55 -3.56 5.54
C VAL A 346 -8.73 -2.51 4.81
N SER A 347 -8.55 -2.67 3.50
CA SER A 347 -7.82 -1.71 2.67
C SER A 347 -8.55 -0.37 2.55
N SER A 348 -9.87 -0.40 2.36
CA SER A 348 -10.68 0.83 2.27
C SER A 348 -10.69 1.60 3.58
N VAL A 349 -10.80 0.92 4.72
CA VAL A 349 -10.68 1.57 6.03
C VAL A 349 -9.28 2.17 6.20
N ALA A 350 -8.23 1.49 5.77
CA ALA A 350 -6.86 1.99 5.90
C ALA A 350 -6.56 3.22 5.04
N ASN A 351 -7.21 3.36 3.88
CA ASN A 351 -7.06 4.55 3.05
C ASN A 351 -7.62 5.84 3.69
N PHE A 352 -8.50 5.74 4.71
CA PHE A 352 -8.81 6.90 5.55
C PHE A 352 -7.59 7.39 6.33
N GLY A 353 -6.65 6.52 6.66
CA GLY A 353 -5.39 6.89 7.32
C GLY A 353 -4.52 7.74 6.40
N ALA A 354 -4.47 7.37 5.12
CA ALA A 354 -3.78 8.14 4.09
C ALA A 354 -4.45 9.52 3.85
N LEU A 355 -5.79 9.57 3.91
CA LEU A 355 -6.55 10.82 3.89
C LEU A 355 -6.18 11.71 5.09
N ILE A 356 -6.19 11.18 6.31
CA ILE A 356 -5.80 11.91 7.53
C ILE A 356 -4.37 12.43 7.41
N CYS A 357 -3.44 11.60 6.94
CA CYS A 357 -2.07 12.01 6.68
C CYS A 357 -2.00 13.23 5.74
N THR A 358 -2.78 13.20 4.66
CA THR A 358 -2.72 14.24 3.63
C THR A 358 -3.29 15.59 4.09
N PHE A 359 -4.27 15.59 5.00
CA PHE A 359 -4.89 16.82 5.50
C PHE A 359 -4.31 17.35 6.81
N ALA A 360 -3.86 16.46 7.70
CA ALA A 360 -3.46 16.84 9.06
C ALA A 360 -1.95 16.76 9.27
N LEU A 361 -1.32 15.65 8.87
CA LEU A 361 0.07 15.38 9.23
C LEU A 361 1.04 16.20 8.37
N TYR A 362 2.08 16.75 9.00
CA TYR A 362 3.17 17.57 8.42
C TYR A 362 2.76 18.84 7.66
N SER A 363 1.47 19.10 7.50
CA SER A 363 0.92 20.19 6.69
C SER A 363 -0.30 20.87 7.32
N GLY A 364 -1.00 20.19 8.24
CA GLY A 364 -2.19 20.74 8.89
C GLY A 364 -1.89 21.77 9.98
N TRP A 365 -0.75 21.64 10.68
CA TRP A 365 -0.37 22.56 11.75
C TRP A 365 0.97 23.22 11.44
N THR A 366 0.95 24.53 11.20
CA THR A 366 2.17 25.33 10.98
C THR A 366 3.07 25.33 12.21
N SER A 367 2.50 25.21 13.41
CA SER A 367 3.21 25.13 14.69
C SER A 367 3.99 23.84 14.90
N ASP A 368 3.76 22.80 14.08
CA ASP A 368 4.48 21.53 14.19
C ASP A 368 5.87 21.60 13.52
N ALA A 369 6.07 22.54 12.60
CA ALA A 369 7.39 22.87 12.07
C ALA A 369 8.28 23.50 13.15
N PRO A 370 9.61 23.34 13.10
CA PRO A 370 10.40 22.63 12.08
C PRO A 370 10.60 21.13 12.37
N ARG A 371 10.40 20.68 13.61
CA ARG A 371 10.74 19.30 14.01
C ARG A 371 9.64 18.26 13.75
N TYR A 372 8.41 18.68 13.45
CA TYR A 372 7.23 17.85 13.21
C TYR A 372 7.01 16.79 14.29
N VAL A 373 7.25 17.16 15.56
CA VAL A 373 7.19 16.24 16.70
C VAL A 373 5.76 15.69 16.86
N GLY A 374 4.75 16.54 16.70
CA GLY A 374 3.35 16.14 16.76
C GLY A 374 3.02 15.10 15.68
N SER A 375 3.33 15.40 14.42
CA SER A 375 3.07 14.49 13.30
C SER A 375 3.83 13.16 13.42
N ASN A 376 5.11 13.22 13.82
CA ASN A 376 5.92 12.02 14.06
C ASN A 376 5.36 11.17 15.21
N MET A 377 4.92 11.79 16.31
CA MET A 377 4.38 11.08 17.47
C MET A 377 2.98 10.53 17.23
N ILE A 378 2.15 11.17 16.41
CA ILE A 378 0.87 10.59 15.98
C ILE A 378 1.11 9.32 15.15
N ASN A 379 2.05 9.35 14.20
CA ASN A 379 2.44 8.16 13.44
C ASN A 379 3.08 7.09 14.33
N GLY A 380 3.96 7.47 15.26
CA GLY A 380 4.54 6.55 16.24
C GLY A 380 3.48 5.90 17.13
N GLY A 381 2.55 6.69 17.67
CA GLY A 381 1.44 6.18 18.49
C GLY A 381 0.55 5.23 17.69
N ALA A 382 0.28 5.53 16.42
CA ALA A 382 -0.42 4.63 15.52
C ALA A 382 0.32 3.28 15.36
N MET A 383 1.66 3.28 15.30
CA MET A 383 2.45 2.03 15.26
C MET A 383 2.30 1.23 16.55
N LEU A 384 2.28 1.89 17.72
CA LEU A 384 2.00 1.20 18.99
C LEU A 384 0.59 0.62 19.03
N ILE A 385 -0.42 1.33 18.51
CA ILE A 385 -1.78 0.80 18.36
C ILE A 385 -1.75 -0.45 17.46
N ALA A 386 -0.97 -0.44 16.38
CA ALA A 386 -0.77 -1.63 15.53
C ALA A 386 -0.20 -2.80 16.34
N ALA A 387 0.85 -2.56 17.15
CA ALA A 387 1.46 -3.58 18.00
C ALA A 387 0.46 -4.16 19.01
N LEU A 388 -0.33 -3.30 19.66
CA LEU A 388 -1.37 -3.71 20.60
C LEU A 388 -2.48 -4.52 19.91
N CYS A 389 -2.95 -4.08 18.75
CA CYS A 389 -3.93 -4.81 17.95
C CYS A 389 -3.40 -6.19 17.51
N ALA A 390 -2.15 -6.27 17.06
CA ALA A 390 -1.50 -7.52 16.69
C ALA A 390 -1.38 -8.47 17.90
N LEU A 391 -1.03 -7.95 19.08
CA LEU A 391 -0.96 -8.73 20.31
C LEU A 391 -2.34 -9.28 20.69
N VAL A 392 -3.37 -8.45 20.66
CA VAL A 392 -4.76 -8.86 20.93
C VAL A 392 -5.22 -9.92 19.93
N LEU A 393 -5.01 -9.70 18.64
CA LEU A 393 -5.36 -10.65 17.57
C LEU A 393 -4.65 -11.98 17.77
N LYS A 394 -3.34 -11.95 18.02
CA LYS A 394 -2.53 -13.14 18.26
C LYS A 394 -3.08 -13.99 19.41
N PHE A 395 -3.31 -13.40 20.58
CA PHE A 395 -3.81 -14.15 21.73
C PHE A 395 -5.23 -14.68 21.50
N ARG A 396 -6.08 -13.92 20.81
CA ARG A 396 -7.43 -14.37 20.44
C ARG A 396 -7.39 -15.54 19.46
N LEU A 397 -6.60 -15.44 18.40
CA LEU A 397 -6.44 -16.52 17.41
C LEU A 397 -5.77 -17.75 18.01
N HIS A 398 -4.83 -17.58 18.93
CA HIS A 398 -4.23 -18.68 19.70
C HIS A 398 -5.28 -19.39 20.58
N GLY A 399 -6.15 -18.63 21.25
CA GLY A 399 -7.27 -19.19 22.00
C GLY A 399 -8.25 -19.95 21.10
N LEU A 400 -8.55 -19.43 19.91
CA LEU A 400 -9.38 -20.12 18.92
C LEU A 400 -8.71 -21.41 18.41
N ASN A 401 -7.40 -21.39 18.17
CA ASN A 401 -6.65 -22.58 17.78
C ASN A 401 -6.73 -23.69 18.83
N LYS A 402 -6.70 -23.36 20.12
CA LYS A 402 -6.92 -24.34 21.20
C LYS A 402 -8.32 -24.94 21.17
N ARG A 403 -9.35 -24.15 20.83
CA ARG A 403 -10.73 -24.66 20.68
C ARG A 403 -10.89 -25.54 19.44
N ILE A 404 -10.20 -25.21 18.35
CA ILE A 404 -10.12 -26.04 17.14
C ILE A 404 -9.45 -27.39 17.48
N ASP A 405 -8.34 -27.37 18.20
CA ASP A 405 -7.65 -28.59 18.67
C ASP A 405 -8.54 -29.46 19.58
N ALA A 406 -9.42 -28.83 20.36
CA ALA A 406 -10.39 -29.52 21.21
C ALA A 406 -11.63 -30.05 20.44
N GLY A 407 -11.83 -29.68 19.17
CA GLY A 407 -13.03 -30.01 18.39
C GLY A 407 -14.26 -29.16 18.69
N ASP A 408 -14.13 -28.12 19.54
CA ASP A 408 -15.22 -27.25 20.00
C ASP A 408 -15.47 -26.04 19.08
N TYR A 409 -15.07 -26.14 17.81
CA TYR A 409 -15.13 -25.03 16.86
C TYR A 409 -15.40 -25.53 15.44
N GLU A 410 -16.21 -24.78 14.69
CA GLU A 410 -16.70 -25.15 13.35
C GLU A 410 -15.58 -25.25 12.29
N ARG A 411 -14.48 -24.52 12.49
CA ARG A 411 -13.31 -24.54 11.59
C ARG A 411 -12.39 -25.71 11.91
N THR A 412 -11.97 -26.44 10.89
CA THR A 412 -11.17 -27.68 11.01
C THR A 412 -9.65 -27.48 10.94
N HIS A 413 -9.17 -26.30 10.53
CA HIS A 413 -7.75 -25.96 10.44
C HIS A 413 -7.41 -24.70 11.22
N LYS A 414 -6.18 -24.67 11.76
CA LYS A 414 -5.68 -23.58 12.61
C LYS A 414 -5.55 -22.26 11.86
N TYR A 415 -5.81 -21.17 12.58
CA TYR A 415 -5.42 -19.83 12.18
C TYR A 415 -3.90 -19.68 12.27
N PHE A 416 -3.35 -18.89 11.35
CA PHE A 416 -2.00 -18.36 11.52
C PHE A 416 -1.97 -17.29 12.62
N LEU A 417 -0.89 -17.28 13.41
CA LEU A 417 -0.74 -16.45 14.61
C LEU A 417 0.04 -15.16 14.38
#